data_AF-A0AA92TEL1-F1
#
_entry.id   AF-A0AA92TEL1-F1
#
_cell.length_a   1.000
_cell.length_b   1.000
_cell.length_c   1.000
_cell.angle_alpha   90.00
_cell.angle_beta   90.00
_cell.angle_gamma   90.00
#
_symmetry.space_group_name_H-M   'P 1'
#
loop_
_entity.id
_entity.type
_entity.pdbx_description
1 polymer ?
#
loop_
_entity_poly.entity_id
_entity_poly.type
_entity_poly.pdbx_seq_one_letter_code
_entity_poly.pdbx_strand_id
1 'polypeptide(L)'
;MKIDLLPALNGDSVLVEYVPSHYFLIDGGYVDTYKDYLLPKLKEISENGGAIDVIVVTHIDADHISGIIKLLEEEALPISIGEIWYNGYRHIQSVVKVSANGEHFVHDNICKAVQLAESKKISARQGCTLSTLIARKGIPWNVPLSGATIKGLYSFSFGKATIHILSPNSDDISNVESFWKKKLIIDGLLSKAHSEEFWDDAFEYSLSKDKPGFHYHERNVSKSYDLIKMMEEIYEPDDSATNGSSIAFVLEVDEKRVLFLGDAHAETIVDSLMELYGKENAPFWFDAVKLSHHGSYNNNSPELLKLIRCNNWLISTNGDKYNHPDLPTLAHIIANGNNHEPRLYFNYNIELSRELTAQSYHDDFEFEIITPVGEQGITITI
;
A
#
# COMPACT_ATOMS: atom_id res chain seq x y z
N MET A 1 -11.79 -16.79 -3.33
CA MET A 1 -11.11 -15.79 -2.47
C MET A 1 -12.04 -14.60 -2.28
N LYS A 2 -12.06 -13.95 -1.11
CA LYS A 2 -12.89 -12.76 -0.84
C LYS A 2 -11.98 -11.57 -0.51
N ILE A 3 -12.21 -10.44 -1.16
CA ILE A 3 -11.39 -9.23 -0.99
C ILE A 3 -12.32 -8.09 -0.59
N ASP A 4 -12.03 -7.46 0.55
CA ASP A 4 -12.72 -6.30 1.07
C ASP A 4 -11.81 -5.06 0.96
N LEU A 5 -12.20 -4.08 0.16
CA LEU A 5 -11.58 -2.76 0.15
C LEU A 5 -12.32 -1.89 1.16
N LEU A 6 -11.67 -1.60 2.28
CA LEU A 6 -12.27 -0.79 3.34
C LEU A 6 -12.20 0.70 3.00
N PRO A 7 -13.08 1.52 3.60
CA PRO A 7 -13.00 2.98 3.49
C PRO A 7 -11.72 3.53 4.13
N ALA A 8 -10.79 4.02 3.31
CA ALA A 8 -9.50 4.55 3.73
C ALA A 8 -9.21 5.99 3.25
N LEU A 9 -10.25 6.73 2.84
CA LEU A 9 -10.15 8.04 2.18
C LEU A 9 -9.24 7.93 0.94
N ASN A 10 -8.10 8.61 0.97
CA ASN A 10 -7.06 8.57 -0.05
C ASN A 10 -5.90 7.63 0.33
N GLY A 11 -6.12 6.68 1.23
CA GLY A 11 -5.17 5.62 1.58
C GLY A 11 -5.70 4.24 1.21
N ASP A 12 -5.00 3.20 1.63
CA ASP A 12 -5.38 1.81 1.38
C ASP A 12 -5.59 1.04 2.69
N SER A 13 -6.64 0.22 2.72
CA SER A 13 -6.81 -0.86 3.68
C SER A 13 -7.63 -1.96 3.05
N VAL A 14 -6.98 -3.09 2.77
CA VAL A 14 -7.55 -4.21 2.04
C VAL A 14 -7.44 -5.48 2.86
N LEU A 15 -8.55 -6.17 3.02
CA LEU A 15 -8.61 -7.43 3.77
C LEU A 15 -8.94 -8.57 2.81
N VAL A 16 -8.10 -9.61 2.77
CA VAL A 16 -8.22 -10.72 1.82
C VAL A 16 -8.39 -12.03 2.58
N GLU A 17 -9.60 -12.59 2.54
CA GLU A 17 -9.82 -13.98 2.92
C GLU A 17 -9.40 -14.90 1.78
N TYR A 18 -8.19 -15.43 1.90
CA TYR A 18 -7.55 -16.20 0.84
C TYR A 18 -7.89 -17.69 0.95
N VAL A 19 -8.08 -18.19 2.18
CA VAL A 19 -8.74 -19.47 2.50
C VAL A 19 -9.64 -19.26 3.72
N PRO A 20 -10.65 -20.12 3.97
CA PRO A 20 -11.63 -19.90 5.04
C PRO A 20 -10.97 -19.61 6.39
N SER A 21 -11.38 -18.52 7.05
CA SER A 21 -10.88 -18.08 8.37
C SER A 21 -9.41 -17.60 8.40
N HIS A 22 -8.76 -17.45 7.26
CA HIS A 22 -7.36 -17.05 7.14
C HIS A 22 -7.21 -15.83 6.22
N TYR A 23 -6.55 -14.80 6.73
CA TYR A 23 -6.60 -13.47 6.12
C TYR A 23 -5.21 -12.85 5.91
N PHE A 24 -5.07 -12.15 4.78
CA PHE A 24 -4.08 -11.10 4.62
C PHE A 24 -4.72 -9.74 4.92
N LEU A 25 -4.00 -8.88 5.62
CA LEU A 25 -4.32 -7.46 5.74
C LEU A 25 -3.26 -6.67 4.98
N ILE A 26 -3.65 -5.87 4.00
CA ILE A 26 -2.76 -5.02 3.20
C ILE A 26 -3.09 -3.58 3.57
N ASP A 27 -2.17 -2.94 4.27
CA ASP A 27 -2.29 -1.60 4.84
C ASP A 27 -3.49 -1.41 5.80
N GLY A 28 -3.38 -0.38 6.66
CA GLY A 28 -4.35 -0.10 7.72
C GLY A 28 -5.17 1.17 7.51
N GLY A 29 -4.92 1.92 6.44
CA GLY A 29 -5.53 3.22 6.25
C GLY A 29 -5.06 4.24 7.29
N TYR A 30 -5.90 5.25 7.51
CA TYR A 30 -5.74 6.20 8.60
C TYR A 30 -6.17 5.62 9.96
N VAL A 31 -5.89 6.34 11.05
CA VAL A 31 -6.34 5.98 12.41
C VAL A 31 -7.85 5.78 12.47
N ASP A 32 -8.62 6.61 11.78
CA ASP A 32 -10.09 6.52 11.80
C ASP A 32 -10.58 5.35 10.94
N THR A 33 -9.88 5.00 9.85
CA THR A 33 -10.11 3.74 9.11
C THR A 33 -10.01 2.54 10.03
N TYR A 34 -8.97 2.53 10.90
CA TYR A 34 -8.83 1.47 11.88
C TYR A 34 -10.02 1.40 12.85
N LYS A 35 -10.39 2.53 13.48
CA LYS A 35 -11.43 2.55 14.50
C LYS A 35 -12.81 2.19 13.94
N ASP A 36 -13.15 2.74 12.78
CA ASP A 36 -14.51 2.76 12.28
C ASP A 36 -14.84 1.52 11.43
N TYR A 37 -13.83 0.94 10.76
CA TYR A 37 -14.04 -0.16 9.81
C TYR A 37 -13.19 -1.40 10.10
N LEU A 38 -11.87 -1.24 10.27
CA LEU A 38 -10.97 -2.39 10.40
C LEU A 38 -11.15 -3.11 11.75
N LEU A 39 -11.16 -2.37 12.87
CA LEU A 39 -11.27 -2.95 14.22
C LEU A 39 -12.57 -3.76 14.40
N PRO A 40 -13.76 -3.28 13.99
CA PRO A 40 -14.98 -4.11 13.99
C PRO A 40 -14.80 -5.41 13.21
N LYS A 41 -14.22 -5.36 12.00
CA LYS A 41 -13.97 -6.56 11.18
C LYS A 41 -12.98 -7.53 11.81
N LEU A 42 -11.88 -7.02 12.39
CA LEU A 42 -10.89 -7.87 13.06
C LEU A 42 -11.50 -8.59 14.27
N LYS A 43 -12.37 -7.92 15.03
CA LYS A 43 -13.11 -8.55 16.13
C LYS A 43 -14.08 -9.61 15.63
N GLU A 44 -14.86 -9.32 14.59
CA GLU A 44 -15.77 -10.29 13.97
C GLU A 44 -15.03 -11.55 13.49
N ILE A 45 -13.87 -11.37 12.82
CA ILE A 45 -13.05 -12.49 12.36
C ILE A 45 -12.55 -13.32 13.55
N SER A 46 -12.03 -12.65 14.58
CA SER A 46 -11.52 -13.29 15.80
C SER A 46 -12.62 -14.08 16.54
N GLU A 47 -13.82 -13.51 16.67
CA GLU A 47 -15.00 -14.15 17.26
C GLU A 47 -15.45 -15.39 16.47
N ASN A 48 -15.26 -15.37 15.14
CA ASN A 48 -15.52 -16.50 14.25
C ASN A 48 -14.33 -17.49 14.15
N GLY A 49 -13.30 -17.33 14.98
CA GLY A 49 -12.16 -18.23 15.07
C GLY A 49 -11.12 -18.05 13.95
N GLY A 50 -11.15 -16.93 13.22
CA GLY A 50 -10.17 -16.60 12.20
C GLY A 50 -8.95 -15.85 12.72
N ALA A 51 -7.95 -15.69 11.85
CA ALA A 51 -6.69 -15.03 12.16
C ALA A 51 -6.17 -14.20 10.98
N ILE A 52 -5.36 -13.18 11.29
CA ILE A 52 -4.51 -12.53 10.29
C ILE A 52 -3.21 -13.31 10.21
N ASP A 53 -2.95 -13.92 9.06
CA ASP A 53 -1.72 -14.66 8.85
C ASP A 53 -0.55 -13.72 8.56
N VAL A 54 -0.78 -12.73 7.69
CA VAL A 54 0.22 -11.73 7.29
C VAL A 54 -0.44 -10.35 7.21
N ILE A 55 0.19 -9.35 7.83
CA ILE A 55 -0.05 -7.94 7.51
C ILE A 55 1.04 -7.50 6.54
N VAL A 56 0.67 -7.03 5.35
CA VAL A 56 1.59 -6.37 4.42
C VAL A 56 1.42 -4.88 4.56
N VAL A 57 2.46 -4.19 5.03
CA VAL A 57 2.54 -2.74 5.03
C VAL A 57 3.35 -2.34 3.82
N THR A 58 2.68 -1.80 2.81
CA THR A 58 3.26 -1.61 1.48
C THR A 58 4.40 -0.61 1.53
N HIS A 59 4.20 0.54 2.15
CA HIS A 59 5.20 1.59 2.36
C HIS A 59 4.86 2.43 3.60
N ILE A 60 5.61 3.52 3.84
CA ILE A 60 5.62 4.25 5.13
C ILE A 60 4.61 5.40 5.23
N ASP A 61 3.86 5.71 4.18
CA ASP A 61 3.05 6.92 4.19
C ASP A 61 1.85 6.78 5.13
N ALA A 62 1.41 7.91 5.69
CA ALA A 62 0.47 7.94 6.81
C ALA A 62 -0.90 7.36 6.46
N ASP A 63 -1.31 7.45 5.19
CA ASP A 63 -2.51 6.87 4.59
C ASP A 63 -2.51 5.34 4.62
N HIS A 64 -1.35 4.72 4.81
CA HIS A 64 -1.18 3.26 4.76
C HIS A 64 -0.89 2.72 6.16
N ILE A 65 0.01 3.35 6.91
CA ILE A 65 0.54 2.78 8.16
C ILE A 65 -0.23 3.19 9.43
N SER A 66 -0.94 4.32 9.42
CA SER A 66 -1.44 4.91 10.67
C SER A 66 -2.45 4.01 11.38
N GLY A 67 -3.31 3.32 10.63
CA GLY A 67 -4.24 2.35 11.19
C GLY A 67 -3.54 1.11 11.76
N ILE A 68 -2.43 0.67 11.18
CA ILE A 68 -1.62 -0.44 11.70
C ILE A 68 -0.91 -0.03 12.99
N ILE A 69 -0.34 1.19 13.05
CA ILE A 69 0.21 1.75 14.29
C ILE A 69 -0.86 1.72 15.39
N LYS A 70 -2.07 2.21 15.07
CA LYS A 70 -3.19 2.24 16.02
C LYS A 70 -3.60 0.84 16.49
N LEU A 71 -3.60 -0.17 15.60
CA LEU A 71 -3.82 -1.57 15.93
C LEU A 71 -2.77 -2.11 16.91
N LEU A 72 -1.49 -1.82 16.70
CA LEU A 72 -0.42 -2.34 17.55
C LEU A 72 -0.26 -1.57 18.87
N GLU A 73 -0.85 -0.39 19.00
CA GLU A 73 -0.96 0.35 20.27
C GLU A 73 -1.96 -0.29 21.25
N GLU A 74 -2.91 -1.11 20.79
CA GLU A 74 -3.89 -1.77 21.67
C GLU A 74 -3.19 -2.59 22.75
N GLU A 75 -3.66 -2.54 24.01
CA GLU A 75 -3.05 -3.33 25.08
C GLU A 75 -3.08 -4.83 24.77
N ALA A 76 -4.26 -5.32 24.39
CA ALA A 76 -4.48 -6.66 23.86
C ALA A 76 -4.89 -6.55 22.38
N LEU A 77 -4.20 -7.29 21.51
CA LEU A 77 -4.53 -7.32 20.08
C LEU A 77 -5.95 -7.89 19.89
N PRO A 78 -6.79 -7.27 19.05
CA PRO A 78 -8.16 -7.72 18.81
C PRO A 78 -8.25 -9.06 18.06
N ILE A 79 -7.14 -9.48 17.44
CA ILE A 79 -7.01 -10.69 16.63
C ILE A 79 -5.58 -11.23 16.71
N SER A 80 -5.38 -12.53 16.52
CA SER A 80 -4.05 -13.11 16.36
C SER A 80 -3.42 -12.69 15.03
N ILE A 81 -2.16 -12.29 15.08
CA ILE A 81 -1.36 -11.89 13.92
C ILE A 81 -0.18 -12.86 13.79
N GLY A 82 -0.06 -13.53 12.65
CA GLY A 82 1.01 -14.48 12.35
C GLY A 82 2.35 -13.78 12.13
N GLU A 83 2.42 -12.90 11.14
CA GLU A 83 3.59 -12.06 10.88
C GLU A 83 3.24 -10.72 10.22
N ILE A 84 4.21 -9.82 10.17
CA ILE A 84 4.11 -8.52 9.48
C ILE A 84 5.24 -8.42 8.46
N TRP A 85 4.90 -7.99 7.24
CA TRP A 85 5.84 -7.62 6.20
C TRP A 85 5.89 -6.11 6.08
N TYR A 86 7.05 -5.55 6.36
CA TYR A 86 7.27 -4.11 6.35
C TYR A 86 8.75 -3.80 6.18
N ASN A 87 9.09 -2.94 5.21
CA ASN A 87 10.46 -2.47 5.03
C ASN A 87 10.71 -1.22 5.87
N GLY A 88 10.84 -1.40 7.19
CA GLY A 88 11.26 -0.33 8.10
C GLY A 88 12.73 0.08 7.85
N TYR A 89 13.14 1.23 8.38
CA TYR A 89 14.50 1.78 8.17
C TYR A 89 15.64 0.79 8.49
N ARG A 90 15.54 0.01 9.57
CA ARG A 90 16.48 -1.08 9.90
C ARG A 90 16.67 -2.13 8.81
N HIS A 91 15.68 -2.34 7.95
CA HIS A 91 15.72 -3.31 6.87
C HIS A 91 16.38 -2.75 5.61
N ILE A 92 16.28 -1.44 5.40
CA ILE A 92 16.77 -0.78 4.19
C ILE A 92 18.27 -0.49 4.31
N GLN A 93 18.82 -0.40 5.53
CA GLN A 93 20.25 -0.22 5.74
C GLN A 93 21.06 -1.51 5.52
N SER A 94 22.17 -1.38 4.80
CA SER A 94 23.09 -2.48 4.48
C SER A 94 23.97 -2.95 5.65
N VAL A 95 23.79 -2.40 6.85
CA VAL A 95 24.55 -2.74 8.06
C VAL A 95 23.63 -2.49 9.25
N VAL A 96 23.21 -3.52 9.99
CA VAL A 96 23.41 -3.71 11.45
C VAL A 96 22.65 -4.98 11.90
N LYS A 97 23.36 -5.94 12.52
CA LYS A 97 22.75 -6.93 13.42
C LYS A 97 22.72 -6.33 14.82
N VAL A 98 21.57 -5.80 15.27
CA VAL A 98 21.43 -5.27 16.64
C VAL A 98 21.11 -6.42 17.60
N SER A 99 21.75 -6.43 18.77
CA SER A 99 21.42 -7.36 19.86
C SER A 99 20.37 -6.76 20.82
N ALA A 100 19.40 -7.57 21.26
CA ALA A 100 18.23 -7.15 22.06
C ALA A 100 18.53 -6.35 23.35
N ASN A 101 19.75 -6.40 23.88
CA ASN A 101 20.12 -5.70 25.11
C ASN A 101 20.47 -4.22 24.91
N GLY A 102 20.76 -3.79 23.67
CA GLY A 102 21.00 -2.38 23.34
C GLY A 102 19.73 -1.52 23.33
N GLU A 103 18.57 -2.14 23.05
CA GLU A 103 17.28 -1.47 22.86
C GLU A 103 16.70 -0.87 24.16
N HIS A 104 16.82 -1.57 25.29
CA HIS A 104 16.21 -1.14 26.57
C HIS A 104 16.87 0.10 27.19
N PHE A 105 18.19 0.24 27.07
CA PHE A 105 18.94 1.33 27.72
C PHE A 105 18.69 2.70 27.06
N VAL A 106 18.33 2.70 25.78
CA VAL A 106 18.20 3.93 24.97
C VAL A 106 16.80 4.52 25.05
N HIS A 107 15.77 3.67 25.17
CA HIS A 107 14.39 4.12 25.35
C HIS A 107 14.21 5.01 26.59
N ASP A 108 14.84 4.64 27.71
CA ASP A 108 14.80 5.41 28.95
C ASP A 108 15.47 6.80 28.83
N ASN A 109 16.44 6.96 27.92
CA ASN A 109 17.20 8.20 27.77
C ASN A 109 16.56 9.17 26.76
N ILE A 110 15.91 8.67 25.70
CA ILE A 110 15.11 9.51 24.78
C ILE A 110 13.88 10.08 25.51
N CYS A 111 13.19 9.27 26.32
CA CYS A 111 12.09 9.75 27.16
C CYS A 111 12.54 10.84 28.16
N LYS A 112 13.79 10.79 28.65
CA LYS A 112 14.36 11.83 29.53
C LYS A 112 14.79 13.08 28.77
N ALA A 113 15.36 12.96 27.57
CA ALA A 113 15.75 14.12 26.77
C ALA A 113 14.54 14.96 26.30
N VAL A 114 13.41 14.29 25.99
CA VAL A 114 12.13 14.93 25.65
C VAL A 114 11.50 15.68 26.83
N GLN A 115 11.78 15.30 28.08
CA GLN A 115 11.29 16.01 29.27
C GLN A 115 11.97 17.38 29.49
N LEU A 116 13.14 17.64 28.91
CA LEU A 116 13.94 18.84 29.17
C LEU A 116 13.64 20.02 28.23
N ALA A 117 12.84 19.82 27.17
CA ALA A 117 12.43 20.88 26.25
C ALA A 117 11.13 21.56 26.71
N GLU A 118 11.24 22.50 27.65
CA GLU A 118 10.11 23.34 28.06
C GLU A 118 9.75 24.36 26.97
N SER A 119 8.77 24.05 26.12
CA SER A 119 7.65 24.94 25.80
C SER A 119 6.77 24.34 24.68
N LYS A 120 5.45 24.35 24.94
CA LYS A 120 4.33 23.77 24.16
C LYS A 120 4.13 22.26 24.31
N LYS A 121 3.36 21.93 25.34
CA LYS A 121 2.65 20.66 25.53
C LYS A 121 1.78 20.32 24.31
N ILE A 122 2.27 19.49 23.39
CA ILE A 122 1.47 18.55 22.59
C ILE A 122 2.26 17.23 22.50
N SER A 123 1.81 16.25 23.28
CA SER A 123 1.91 14.79 23.11
C SER A 123 3.13 14.14 22.44
N ALA A 124 4.36 14.47 22.83
CA ALA A 124 5.50 13.55 22.69
C ALA A 124 5.42 12.32 23.62
N ARG A 125 4.20 11.94 24.07
CA ARG A 125 3.95 10.90 25.07
C ARG A 125 3.41 9.59 24.48
N GLN A 126 3.30 9.45 23.15
CA GLN A 126 2.61 8.29 22.54
C GLN A 126 3.20 7.73 21.22
N GLY A 127 4.21 8.32 20.58
CA GLY A 127 4.69 7.80 19.28
C GLY A 127 5.70 6.66 19.43
N CYS A 128 5.24 5.42 19.53
CA CYS A 128 6.09 4.29 19.16
C CYS A 128 5.97 4.12 17.64
N THR A 129 7.11 4.08 16.94
CA THR A 129 7.12 3.72 15.53
C THR A 129 6.48 2.38 15.26
N LEU A 130 6.03 2.16 14.03
CA LEU A 130 5.56 0.85 13.61
C LEU A 130 6.63 -0.21 13.89
N SER A 131 7.88 0.10 13.54
CA SER A 131 9.06 -0.74 13.82
C SER A 131 9.21 -1.09 15.31
N THR A 132 9.05 -0.11 16.20
CA THR A 132 9.12 -0.30 17.66
C THR A 132 7.93 -1.10 18.18
N LEU A 133 6.73 -0.86 17.65
CA LEU A 133 5.52 -1.57 18.07
C LEU A 133 5.58 -3.05 17.68
N ILE A 134 6.03 -3.38 16.46
CA ILE A 134 6.23 -4.77 16.01
C ILE A 134 7.16 -5.50 16.98
N ALA A 135 8.33 -4.90 17.26
CA ALA A 135 9.32 -5.48 18.17
C ALA A 135 8.79 -5.66 19.59
N ARG A 136 8.10 -4.66 20.14
CA ARG A 136 7.52 -4.72 21.51
C ARG A 136 6.42 -5.77 21.66
N LYS A 137 5.60 -5.93 20.62
CA LYS A 137 4.56 -6.96 20.60
C LYS A 137 5.13 -8.36 20.34
N GLY A 138 6.41 -8.46 19.95
CA GLY A 138 7.05 -9.72 19.63
C GLY A 138 6.44 -10.39 18.39
N ILE A 139 5.88 -9.60 17.47
CA ILE A 139 5.27 -10.13 16.25
C ILE A 139 6.39 -10.49 15.27
N PRO A 140 6.38 -11.70 14.68
CA PRO A 140 7.33 -12.08 13.65
C PRO A 140 7.35 -11.08 12.48
N TRP A 141 8.54 -10.74 11.99
CA TRP A 141 8.72 -9.67 11.00
C TRP A 141 9.57 -10.15 9.83
N ASN A 142 9.06 -10.01 8.60
CA ASN A 142 9.71 -10.39 7.34
C ASN A 142 10.27 -11.82 7.41
N VAL A 143 9.48 -12.77 7.96
CA VAL A 143 9.93 -14.14 8.25
C VAL A 143 10.46 -14.88 7.03
N PRO A 144 9.83 -14.78 5.83
CA PRO A 144 10.30 -15.51 4.65
C PRO A 144 11.75 -15.19 4.25
N LEU A 145 12.26 -14.01 4.64
CA LEU A 145 13.64 -13.58 4.40
C LEU A 145 14.46 -13.47 5.69
N SER A 146 14.06 -14.17 6.76
CA SER A 146 14.74 -14.17 8.05
C SER A 146 14.96 -12.76 8.62
N GLY A 147 13.98 -11.88 8.45
CA GLY A 147 14.07 -10.49 8.90
C GLY A 147 14.86 -9.57 7.96
N ALA A 148 15.18 -9.98 6.73
CA ALA A 148 15.76 -9.09 5.73
C ALA A 148 14.69 -8.29 4.97
N THR A 149 15.14 -7.32 4.16
CA THR A 149 14.27 -6.49 3.30
C THR A 149 13.45 -7.34 2.34
N ILE A 150 12.14 -7.13 2.32
CA ILE A 150 11.25 -7.68 1.28
C ILE A 150 11.49 -6.91 -0.02
N LYS A 151 11.84 -7.59 -1.10
CA LYS A 151 12.06 -7.00 -2.42
C LYS A 151 11.69 -7.96 -3.55
N GLY A 152 11.59 -7.45 -4.78
CA GLY A 152 11.11 -8.16 -5.95
C GLY A 152 11.88 -9.44 -6.28
N LEU A 153 11.24 -10.29 -7.09
CA LEU A 153 11.73 -11.58 -7.60
C LEU A 153 11.91 -12.68 -6.53
N TYR A 154 11.34 -12.49 -5.34
CA TYR A 154 11.18 -13.58 -4.37
C TYR A 154 9.78 -14.18 -4.44
N SER A 155 9.71 -15.51 -4.29
CA SER A 155 8.46 -16.25 -4.22
C SER A 155 8.40 -17.04 -2.93
N PHE A 156 7.27 -16.96 -2.21
CA PHE A 156 7.07 -17.61 -0.93
C PHE A 156 5.79 -18.44 -0.97
N SER A 157 5.85 -19.66 -0.46
CA SER A 157 4.65 -20.48 -0.25
C SER A 157 4.14 -20.31 1.18
N PHE A 158 2.85 -20.01 1.31
CA PHE A 158 2.15 -19.85 2.57
C PHE A 158 0.92 -20.77 2.60
N GLY A 159 1.12 -22.01 3.06
CA GLY A 159 0.07 -23.04 3.02
C GLY A 159 -0.38 -23.34 1.59
N LYS A 160 -1.62 -22.98 1.24
CA LYS A 160 -2.17 -23.08 -0.13
C LYS A 160 -1.90 -21.86 -1.00
N ALA A 161 -1.41 -20.77 -0.42
CA ALA A 161 -1.07 -19.57 -1.14
C ALA A 161 0.37 -19.61 -1.63
N THR A 162 0.63 -19.02 -2.79
CA THR A 162 1.95 -18.61 -3.24
C THR A 162 1.94 -17.11 -3.45
N ILE A 163 3.00 -16.45 -3.01
CA ILE A 163 3.16 -15.01 -3.12
C ILE A 163 4.42 -14.72 -3.91
N HIS A 164 4.30 -13.92 -4.96
CA HIS A 164 5.42 -13.43 -5.75
C HIS A 164 5.60 -11.94 -5.51
N ILE A 165 6.70 -11.54 -4.87
CA ILE A 165 7.02 -10.13 -4.67
C ILE A 165 7.54 -9.56 -5.99
N LEU A 166 6.97 -8.44 -6.41
CA LEU A 166 7.31 -7.72 -7.64
C LEU A 166 8.10 -6.45 -7.35
N SER A 167 7.72 -5.71 -6.30
CA SER A 167 8.34 -4.45 -5.90
C SER A 167 8.59 -4.48 -4.38
N PRO A 168 9.56 -3.72 -3.85
CA PRO A 168 10.55 -2.86 -4.54
C PRO A 168 11.70 -3.64 -5.18
N ASN A 169 12.40 -3.08 -6.16
CA ASN A 169 13.68 -3.63 -6.63
C ASN A 169 14.87 -3.07 -5.81
N SER A 170 16.12 -3.44 -6.16
CA SER A 170 17.30 -2.99 -5.39
C SER A 170 17.62 -1.50 -5.56
N ASP A 171 17.25 -0.90 -6.69
CA ASP A 171 17.42 0.53 -6.93
C ASP A 171 16.36 1.32 -6.15
N ASP A 172 15.11 0.87 -6.12
CA ASP A 172 14.05 1.44 -5.29
C ASP A 172 14.45 1.47 -3.80
N ILE A 173 14.98 0.36 -3.29
CA ILE A 173 15.52 0.27 -1.92
C ILE A 173 16.67 1.28 -1.69
N SER A 174 17.58 1.42 -2.65
CA SER A 174 18.71 2.37 -2.55
C SER A 174 18.25 3.84 -2.60
N ASN A 175 17.22 4.12 -3.40
CA ASN A 175 16.63 5.44 -3.56
C ASN A 175 15.91 5.88 -2.28
N VAL A 176 15.08 5.01 -1.70
CA VAL A 176 14.38 5.32 -0.45
C VAL A 176 15.36 5.45 0.72
N GLU A 177 16.42 4.63 0.78
CA GLU A 177 17.50 4.79 1.77
C GLU A 177 18.15 6.18 1.68
N SER A 178 18.46 6.61 0.46
CA SER A 178 19.09 7.90 0.17
C SER A 178 18.16 9.07 0.50
N PHE A 179 16.88 8.95 0.19
CA PHE A 179 15.84 9.92 0.54
C PHE A 179 15.72 10.07 2.05
N TRP A 180 15.62 8.96 2.79
CA TRP A 180 15.52 8.96 4.26
C TRP A 180 16.75 9.59 4.92
N LYS A 181 17.96 9.23 4.47
CA LYS A 181 19.21 9.85 4.96
C LYS A 181 19.21 11.37 4.76
N LYS A 182 18.80 11.86 3.58
CA LYS A 182 18.73 13.31 3.30
C LYS A 182 17.72 14.00 4.21
N LYS A 183 16.53 13.42 4.39
CA LYS A 183 15.46 13.97 5.22
C LYS A 183 15.90 14.10 6.69
N LEU A 184 16.51 13.05 7.23
CA LEU A 184 17.05 13.07 8.60
C LEU A 184 18.13 14.15 8.81
N ILE A 185 18.98 14.40 7.82
CA ILE A 185 19.99 15.47 7.86
C ILE A 185 19.31 16.85 7.88
N ILE A 186 18.34 17.06 6.98
CA ILE A 186 17.60 18.33 6.87
C ILE A 186 16.88 18.66 8.17
N ASP A 187 16.27 17.66 8.80
CA ASP A 187 15.53 17.82 10.05
C ASP A 187 16.44 17.95 11.29
N GLY A 188 17.76 17.94 11.09
CA GLY A 188 18.75 18.07 12.15
C GLY A 188 18.83 16.84 13.06
N LEU A 189 18.21 15.73 12.65
CA LEU A 189 18.19 14.47 13.40
C LEU A 189 19.46 13.66 13.15
N LEU A 190 20.09 13.80 11.97
CA LEU A 190 21.35 13.13 11.62
C LEU A 190 22.52 14.13 11.62
N SER A 191 23.29 14.14 12.71
CA SER A 191 24.60 14.79 12.74
C SER A 191 25.66 13.83 12.21
N LYS A 192 26.68 14.35 11.49
CA LYS A 192 27.72 13.56 10.78
C LYS A 192 28.64 12.71 11.68
N ALA A 193 28.30 12.53 12.95
CA ALA A 193 28.99 11.64 13.87
C ALA A 193 27.97 11.10 14.88
N HIS A 194 28.06 9.80 15.15
CA HIS A 194 27.42 9.03 16.24
C HIS A 194 26.27 8.08 15.84
N SER A 195 26.68 6.81 15.89
CA SER A 195 25.98 5.54 16.14
C SER A 195 24.92 5.03 15.15
N GLU A 196 25.16 3.80 14.70
CA GLU A 196 24.36 2.98 13.80
C GLU A 196 23.06 2.42 14.42
N GLU A 197 22.59 2.99 15.53
CA GLU A 197 21.40 2.51 16.22
C GLU A 197 20.39 3.67 16.34
N PHE A 198 19.11 3.39 16.02
CA PHE A 198 17.92 4.22 16.31
C PHE A 198 17.47 5.27 15.29
N TRP A 199 17.74 5.07 13.99
CA TRP A 199 17.24 5.95 12.94
C TRP A 199 15.77 5.71 12.55
N ASP A 200 15.21 4.52 12.80
CA ASP A 200 13.80 4.19 12.54
C ASP A 200 12.86 5.22 13.21
N ASP A 201 13.12 5.46 14.50
CA ASP A 201 12.31 6.36 15.34
C ASP A 201 12.45 7.82 14.93
N ALA A 202 13.65 8.24 14.54
CA ALA A 202 13.91 9.58 14.06
C ALA A 202 13.21 9.85 12.71
N PHE A 203 13.18 8.84 11.82
CA PHE A 203 12.63 9.01 10.48
C PHE A 203 11.10 8.98 10.47
N GLU A 204 10.48 8.00 11.13
CA GLU A 204 9.02 7.99 11.26
C GLU A 204 8.52 9.23 12.03
N TYR A 205 9.27 9.72 13.02
CA TYR A 205 8.98 11.00 13.68
C TYR A 205 9.12 12.21 12.73
N SER A 206 10.14 12.22 11.87
CA SER A 206 10.31 13.24 10.83
C SER A 206 9.12 13.26 9.87
N LEU A 207 8.68 12.10 9.39
CA LEU A 207 7.49 11.99 8.53
C LEU A 207 6.20 12.42 9.25
N SER A 208 6.06 12.13 10.55
CA SER A 208 4.88 12.60 11.32
C SER A 208 4.75 14.13 11.39
N LYS A 209 5.85 14.86 11.11
CA LYS A 209 5.85 16.33 11.05
C LYS A 209 5.56 16.88 9.66
N ASP A 210 5.76 16.10 8.61
CA ASP A 210 5.40 16.50 7.27
C ASP A 210 3.89 16.57 7.18
N LYS A 211 3.37 17.80 7.03
CA LYS A 211 1.99 17.98 6.60
C LYS A 211 1.94 17.49 5.16
N PRO A 212 1.01 16.61 4.77
CA PRO A 212 0.88 16.22 3.38
C PRO A 212 0.80 17.48 2.52
N GLY A 213 1.77 17.62 1.60
CA GLY A 213 1.83 18.72 0.66
C GLY A 213 0.56 18.72 -0.17
N PHE A 214 -0.28 19.74 -0.02
CA PHE A 214 -1.50 19.90 -0.80
C PHE A 214 -1.11 20.48 -2.16
N HIS A 215 -1.02 19.63 -3.19
CA HIS A 215 -0.94 20.08 -4.57
C HIS A 215 -2.31 19.87 -5.22
N TYR A 216 -3.22 20.82 -4.98
CA TYR A 216 -4.48 20.87 -5.71
C TYR A 216 -4.18 21.27 -7.16
N HIS A 217 -4.15 20.29 -8.05
CA HIS A 217 -4.13 20.56 -9.49
C HIS A 217 -5.57 20.76 -9.96
N GLU A 218 -5.94 22.03 -10.16
CA GLU A 218 -7.18 22.41 -10.82
C GLU A 218 -7.07 22.03 -12.31
N ARG A 219 -7.50 20.81 -12.67
CA ARG A 219 -7.55 20.40 -14.09
C ARG A 219 -8.77 21.04 -14.73
N ASN A 220 -8.54 21.98 -15.65
CA ASN A 220 -9.55 22.45 -16.59
C ASN A 220 -9.82 21.34 -17.61
N VAL A 221 -10.74 20.43 -17.31
CA VAL A 221 -11.13 19.38 -18.26
C VAL A 221 -12.26 19.92 -19.15
N SER A 222 -11.99 20.10 -20.44
CA SER A 222 -13.09 20.15 -21.41
C SER A 222 -13.76 18.77 -21.36
N LYS A 223 -15.07 18.69 -21.09
CA LYS A 223 -15.81 17.41 -21.03
C LYS A 223 -15.72 16.69 -22.38
N SER A 224 -14.69 15.87 -22.54
CA SER A 224 -14.49 14.95 -23.66
C SER A 224 -14.84 13.57 -23.12
N TYR A 225 -15.85 12.92 -23.69
CA TYR A 225 -16.22 11.53 -23.34
C TYR A 225 -15.42 10.49 -24.14
N ASP A 226 -14.47 10.97 -24.95
CA ASP A 226 -13.63 10.16 -25.82
C ASP A 226 -12.47 9.51 -25.04
N LEU A 227 -12.66 8.24 -24.65
CA LEU A 227 -11.65 7.45 -23.95
C LEU A 227 -10.38 7.26 -24.78
N ILE A 228 -10.49 7.14 -26.11
CA ILE A 228 -9.32 6.99 -26.99
C ILE A 228 -8.44 8.22 -26.92
N LYS A 229 -9.04 9.42 -26.92
CA LYS A 229 -8.30 10.67 -26.72
C LYS A 229 -7.66 10.76 -25.34
N MET A 230 -8.30 10.26 -24.28
CA MET A 230 -7.72 10.24 -22.94
C MET A 230 -6.48 9.34 -22.85
N MET A 231 -6.43 8.25 -23.63
CA MET A 231 -5.24 7.38 -23.71
C MET A 231 -4.02 8.06 -24.35
N GLU A 232 -4.21 9.17 -25.08
CA GLU A 232 -3.13 9.95 -25.69
C GLU A 232 -2.45 10.90 -24.70
N GLU A 233 -2.92 10.98 -23.44
CA GLU A 233 -2.29 11.79 -22.40
C GLU A 233 -0.82 11.35 -22.17
N ILE A 234 0.07 12.34 -22.06
CA ILE A 234 1.51 12.11 -21.89
C ILE A 234 1.72 11.42 -20.54
N TYR A 235 2.33 10.23 -20.59
CA TYR A 235 2.72 9.50 -19.40
C TYR A 235 4.02 10.06 -18.83
N GLU A 236 4.00 10.44 -17.55
CA GLU A 236 5.17 10.83 -16.76
C GLU A 236 5.30 9.85 -15.59
N PRO A 237 6.40 9.07 -15.49
CA PRO A 237 6.58 8.14 -14.38
C PRO A 237 6.61 8.86 -13.02
N ASP A 238 6.05 8.20 -12.01
CA ASP A 238 6.21 8.62 -10.61
C ASP A 238 7.69 8.52 -10.19
N ASP A 239 8.19 9.51 -9.46
CA ASP A 239 9.60 9.58 -9.02
C ASP A 239 9.75 9.55 -7.48
N SER A 240 8.65 9.32 -6.78
CA SER A 240 8.61 9.26 -5.32
C SER A 240 9.35 8.04 -4.79
N ALA A 241 10.43 8.27 -4.04
CA ALA A 241 11.20 7.19 -3.44
C ALA A 241 10.38 6.37 -2.42
N THR A 242 9.39 6.97 -1.74
CA THR A 242 8.50 6.23 -0.82
C THR A 242 7.56 5.32 -1.58
N ASN A 243 6.95 5.81 -2.65
CA ASN A 243 6.05 5.03 -3.51
C ASN A 243 6.79 3.86 -4.17
N GLY A 244 7.97 4.13 -4.75
CA GLY A 244 8.85 3.09 -5.30
C GLY A 244 9.26 2.01 -4.30
N SER A 245 9.28 2.31 -3.00
CA SER A 245 9.58 1.33 -1.95
C SER A 245 8.43 0.34 -1.66
N SER A 246 7.27 0.53 -2.28
CA SER A 246 6.05 -0.26 -2.05
C SER A 246 6.26 -1.75 -2.27
N ILE A 247 5.85 -2.56 -1.30
CA ILE A 247 5.73 -4.01 -1.45
C ILE A 247 4.52 -4.32 -2.34
N ALA A 248 4.77 -4.54 -3.63
CA ALA A 248 3.78 -5.03 -4.59
C ALA A 248 3.98 -6.52 -4.83
N PHE A 249 2.89 -7.26 -5.01
CA PHE A 249 2.97 -8.71 -5.13
C PHE A 249 1.79 -9.33 -5.88
N VAL A 250 2.01 -10.54 -6.36
CA VAL A 250 0.96 -11.44 -6.82
C VAL A 250 0.63 -12.42 -5.70
N LEU A 251 -0.65 -12.56 -5.38
CA LEU A 251 -1.18 -13.63 -4.53
C LEU A 251 -1.86 -14.69 -5.40
N GLU A 252 -1.33 -15.90 -5.37
CA GLU A 252 -1.91 -17.08 -6.01
C GLU A 252 -2.49 -18.02 -4.95
N VAL A 253 -3.74 -18.43 -5.12
CA VAL A 253 -4.37 -19.48 -4.30
C VAL A 253 -5.17 -20.40 -5.19
N ASP A 254 -4.85 -21.68 -5.17
CA ASP A 254 -5.37 -22.67 -6.12
C ASP A 254 -5.15 -22.19 -7.58
N GLU A 255 -6.21 -21.95 -8.37
CA GLU A 255 -6.11 -21.43 -9.75
C GLU A 255 -6.37 -19.92 -9.85
N LYS A 256 -6.47 -19.22 -8.72
CA LYS A 256 -6.81 -17.79 -8.66
C LYS A 256 -5.59 -16.93 -8.46
N ARG A 257 -5.50 -15.83 -9.22
CA ARG A 257 -4.36 -14.89 -9.17
C ARG A 257 -4.83 -13.45 -8.97
N VAL A 258 -4.32 -12.79 -7.95
CA VAL A 258 -4.63 -11.38 -7.66
C VAL A 258 -3.35 -10.56 -7.61
N LEU A 259 -3.37 -9.41 -8.28
CA LEU A 259 -2.24 -8.46 -8.31
C LEU A 259 -2.53 -7.29 -7.37
N PHE A 260 -1.66 -7.09 -6.38
CA PHE A 260 -1.69 -5.94 -5.48
C PHE A 260 -0.48 -5.05 -5.75
N LEU A 261 -0.72 -3.85 -6.27
CA LEU A 261 0.34 -2.97 -6.75
C LEU A 261 0.90 -2.01 -5.68
N GLY A 262 0.24 -1.86 -4.53
CA GLY A 262 0.58 -0.82 -3.55
C GLY A 262 0.63 0.54 -4.24
N ASP A 263 1.71 1.30 -4.02
CA ASP A 263 1.99 2.54 -4.75
C ASP A 263 3.25 2.39 -5.63
N ALA A 264 3.60 1.16 -6.01
CA ALA A 264 4.84 0.86 -6.72
C ALA A 264 4.95 1.59 -8.07
N HIS A 265 6.19 1.86 -8.48
CA HIS A 265 6.51 2.38 -9.81
C HIS A 265 6.14 1.36 -10.89
N ALA A 266 5.51 1.83 -11.97
CA ALA A 266 5.01 0.96 -13.03
C ALA A 266 6.14 0.16 -13.70
N GLU A 267 7.30 0.79 -13.89
CA GLU A 267 8.48 0.23 -14.54
C GLU A 267 9.02 -0.99 -13.78
N THR A 268 9.13 -0.88 -12.45
CA THR A 268 9.57 -2.02 -11.59
C THR A 268 8.62 -3.21 -11.73
N ILE A 269 7.31 -2.95 -11.81
CA ILE A 269 6.30 -3.99 -11.97
C ILE A 269 6.37 -4.62 -13.37
N VAL A 270 6.53 -3.82 -14.42
CA VAL A 270 6.69 -4.30 -15.80
C VAL A 270 7.85 -5.28 -15.88
N ASP A 271 9.03 -4.89 -15.40
CA ASP A 271 10.22 -5.73 -15.43
C ASP A 271 10.00 -7.04 -14.64
N SER A 272 9.40 -6.94 -13.46
CA SER A 272 9.17 -8.09 -12.59
C SER A 272 8.15 -9.07 -13.15
N LEU A 273 7.08 -8.58 -13.79
CA LEU A 273 6.08 -9.44 -14.43
C LEU A 273 6.66 -10.15 -15.66
N MET A 274 7.46 -9.44 -16.47
CA MET A 274 8.14 -10.06 -17.62
C MET A 274 9.12 -11.14 -17.19
N GLU A 275 9.89 -10.91 -16.12
CA GLU A 275 10.83 -11.89 -15.57
C GLU A 275 10.09 -13.10 -14.96
N LEU A 276 9.03 -12.84 -14.18
CA LEU A 276 8.30 -13.89 -13.46
C LEU A 276 7.55 -14.84 -14.41
N TYR A 277 6.88 -14.29 -15.44
CA TYR A 277 6.01 -15.07 -16.31
C TYR A 277 6.57 -15.33 -17.71
N GLY A 278 7.71 -14.71 -18.07
CA GLY A 278 8.27 -14.78 -19.41
C GLY A 278 7.57 -13.84 -20.38
N LYS A 279 8.34 -12.98 -21.06
CA LYS A 279 7.85 -11.96 -21.99
C LYS A 279 6.96 -12.52 -23.10
N GLU A 280 7.24 -13.75 -23.56
CA GLU A 280 6.48 -14.44 -24.60
C GLU A 280 5.07 -14.84 -24.18
N ASN A 281 4.79 -14.86 -22.87
CA ASN A 281 3.48 -15.23 -22.32
C ASN A 281 2.60 -14.00 -22.02
N ALA A 282 3.05 -12.79 -22.35
CA ALA A 282 2.26 -11.57 -22.21
C ALA A 282 1.11 -11.52 -23.26
N PRO A 283 -0.06 -10.94 -22.93
CA PRO A 283 -0.43 -10.38 -21.64
C PRO A 283 -0.74 -11.45 -20.59
N PHE A 284 -0.50 -11.14 -19.32
CA PHE A 284 -0.65 -12.04 -18.18
C PHE A 284 -2.05 -11.94 -17.59
N TRP A 285 -2.69 -13.10 -17.35
CA TRP A 285 -4.02 -13.17 -16.75
C TRP A 285 -3.99 -12.97 -15.23
N PHE A 286 -4.95 -12.19 -14.72
CA PHE A 286 -5.26 -12.01 -13.30
C PHE A 286 -6.78 -12.04 -13.09
N ASP A 287 -7.24 -12.66 -12.01
CA ASP A 287 -8.64 -12.64 -11.60
C ASP A 287 -9.05 -11.27 -11.04
N ALA A 288 -8.14 -10.56 -10.37
CA ALA A 288 -8.36 -9.19 -9.92
C ALA A 288 -7.04 -8.42 -9.83
N VAL A 289 -7.12 -7.09 -10.00
CA VAL A 289 -5.96 -6.18 -9.91
C VAL A 289 -6.37 -4.99 -9.04
N LYS A 290 -5.68 -4.75 -7.92
CA LYS A 290 -5.74 -3.48 -7.22
C LYS A 290 -4.74 -2.52 -7.85
N LEU A 291 -5.26 -1.46 -8.45
CA LEU A 291 -4.47 -0.41 -9.10
C LEU A 291 -3.45 0.23 -8.15
N SER A 292 -2.31 0.60 -8.74
CA SER A 292 -1.24 1.29 -8.02
C SER A 292 -1.69 2.70 -7.63
N HIS A 293 -1.34 3.15 -6.42
CA HIS A 293 -1.48 4.55 -5.98
C HIS A 293 -2.85 5.12 -6.34
N HIS A 294 -3.90 4.42 -5.87
CA HIS A 294 -5.29 4.80 -6.05
C HIS A 294 -5.79 4.93 -7.50
N GLY A 295 -5.02 4.45 -8.49
CA GLY A 295 -5.31 4.62 -9.92
C GLY A 295 -4.64 5.85 -10.55
N SER A 296 -3.59 6.39 -9.93
CA SER A 296 -2.70 7.41 -10.51
C SER A 296 -2.18 6.98 -11.87
N TYR A 297 -2.22 7.87 -12.87
CA TYR A 297 -1.68 7.56 -14.19
C TYR A 297 -0.17 7.37 -14.15
N ASN A 298 0.54 8.14 -13.33
CA ASN A 298 1.99 8.07 -13.14
C ASN A 298 2.48 6.70 -12.64
N ASN A 299 1.64 5.98 -11.89
CA ASN A 299 1.95 4.65 -11.34
C ASN A 299 1.30 3.49 -12.13
N ASN A 300 0.50 3.78 -13.16
CA ASN A 300 -0.18 2.79 -13.99
C ASN A 300 0.10 3.05 -15.47
N SER A 301 1.35 2.82 -15.89
CA SER A 301 1.82 3.15 -17.24
C SER A 301 1.01 2.44 -18.34
N PRO A 302 0.92 3.02 -19.56
CA PRO A 302 0.32 2.34 -20.70
C PRO A 302 0.97 0.99 -21.03
N GLU A 303 2.26 0.83 -20.76
CA GLU A 303 2.96 -0.44 -20.93
C GLU A 303 2.49 -1.48 -19.89
N LEU A 304 2.44 -1.11 -18.62
CA LEU A 304 1.94 -1.97 -17.55
C LEU A 304 0.50 -2.44 -17.83
N LEU A 305 -0.39 -1.50 -18.16
CA LEU A 305 -1.81 -1.81 -18.42
C LEU A 305 -1.99 -2.72 -19.64
N LYS A 306 -1.10 -2.66 -20.65
CA LYS A 306 -1.12 -3.59 -21.79
C LYS A 306 -0.68 -5.00 -21.42
N LEU A 307 0.22 -5.15 -20.44
CA LEU A 307 0.70 -6.46 -19.97
C LEU A 307 -0.32 -7.19 -19.10
N ILE A 308 -1.31 -6.49 -18.57
CA ILE A 308 -2.31 -7.06 -17.68
C ILE A 308 -3.57 -7.41 -18.47
N ARG A 309 -4.04 -8.64 -18.31
CA ARG A 309 -5.36 -9.09 -18.76
C ARG A 309 -6.22 -9.39 -17.53
N CYS A 310 -7.25 -8.59 -17.30
CA CYS A 310 -8.07 -8.67 -16.10
C CYS A 310 -9.49 -8.13 -16.34
N ASN A 311 -10.48 -8.73 -15.70
CA ASN A 311 -11.86 -8.24 -15.72
C ASN A 311 -12.29 -7.53 -14.42
N ASN A 312 -11.54 -7.65 -13.32
CA ASN A 312 -11.88 -7.03 -12.04
C ASN A 312 -10.80 -6.05 -11.59
N TRP A 313 -11.09 -4.76 -11.73
CA TRP A 313 -10.17 -3.68 -11.40
C TRP A 313 -10.62 -3.00 -10.11
N LEU A 314 -9.80 -3.07 -9.08
CA LEU A 314 -10.11 -2.59 -7.73
C LEU A 314 -9.47 -1.21 -7.53
N ILE A 315 -10.30 -0.23 -7.15
CA ILE A 315 -9.94 1.17 -7.01
C ILE A 315 -10.29 1.59 -5.59
N SER A 316 -9.28 2.03 -4.84
CA SER A 316 -9.42 2.44 -3.44
C SER A 316 -9.11 3.93 -3.31
N THR A 317 -10.13 4.79 -3.27
CA THR A 317 -9.99 6.24 -3.09
C THR A 317 -11.34 6.94 -3.03
N ASN A 318 -11.44 7.98 -2.19
CA ASN A 318 -12.58 8.90 -2.16
C ASN A 318 -12.46 10.08 -3.14
N GLY A 319 -11.33 10.24 -3.81
CA GLY A 319 -11.09 11.28 -4.83
C GLY A 319 -10.74 12.67 -4.28
N ASP A 320 -10.82 12.92 -2.97
CA ASP A 320 -10.83 14.28 -2.42
C ASP A 320 -9.46 14.99 -2.35
N LYS A 321 -8.35 14.25 -2.33
CA LYS A 321 -7.01 14.83 -2.07
C LYS A 321 -6.15 14.98 -3.33
N TYR A 322 -6.17 13.97 -4.19
CA TYR A 322 -5.29 13.85 -5.36
C TYR A 322 -6.05 13.75 -6.69
N ASN A 323 -7.39 13.82 -6.67
CA ASN A 323 -8.25 13.58 -7.83
C ASN A 323 -8.04 12.21 -8.50
N HIS A 324 -7.54 11.22 -7.75
CA HIS A 324 -7.45 9.83 -8.21
C HIS A 324 -8.79 9.10 -8.08
N PRO A 325 -9.07 8.11 -8.94
CA PRO A 325 -8.20 7.63 -10.02
C PRO A 325 -8.15 8.59 -11.21
N ASP A 326 -7.07 8.53 -11.97
CA ASP A 326 -6.91 9.34 -13.18
C ASP A 326 -7.72 8.77 -14.37
N LEU A 327 -8.39 9.66 -15.10
CA LEU A 327 -9.16 9.28 -16.30
C LEU A 327 -8.33 8.53 -17.35
N PRO A 328 -7.08 8.94 -17.69
CA PRO A 328 -6.22 8.16 -18.58
C PRO A 328 -6.01 6.71 -18.13
N THR A 329 -5.80 6.47 -16.83
CA THR A 329 -5.68 5.11 -16.28
C THR A 329 -6.93 4.30 -16.58
N LEU A 330 -8.10 4.86 -16.27
CA LEU A 330 -9.38 4.19 -16.49
C LEU A 330 -9.67 3.99 -17.99
N ALA A 331 -9.30 4.96 -18.83
CA ALA A 331 -9.44 4.86 -20.27
C ALA A 331 -8.58 3.72 -20.85
N HIS A 332 -7.31 3.59 -20.42
CA HIS A 332 -6.47 2.46 -20.79
C HIS A 332 -7.04 1.13 -20.28
N ILE A 333 -7.73 1.08 -19.13
CA ILE A 333 -8.38 -0.15 -18.66
C ILE A 333 -9.59 -0.51 -19.52
N ILE A 334 -10.48 0.46 -19.77
CA ILE A 334 -11.76 0.28 -20.46
C ILE A 334 -11.55 -0.02 -21.95
N ALA A 335 -10.65 0.72 -22.60
CA ALA A 335 -10.45 0.65 -24.05
C ALA A 335 -9.34 -0.34 -24.47
N ASN A 336 -8.68 -1.01 -23.53
CA ASN A 336 -7.70 -2.04 -23.85
C ASN A 336 -8.39 -3.33 -24.30
N GLY A 337 -8.20 -3.69 -25.58
CA GLY A 337 -8.78 -4.87 -26.19
C GLY A 337 -8.34 -6.22 -25.60
N ASN A 338 -7.37 -6.24 -24.67
CA ASN A 338 -7.06 -7.44 -23.90
C ASN A 338 -8.12 -7.74 -22.82
N ASN A 339 -8.82 -6.72 -22.33
CA ASN A 339 -9.88 -6.85 -21.33
C ASN A 339 -11.22 -7.10 -22.03
N HIS A 340 -12.05 -7.99 -21.44
CA HIS A 340 -13.39 -8.25 -21.93
C HIS A 340 -14.38 -7.86 -20.84
N GLU A 341 -15.22 -6.85 -21.10
CA GLU A 341 -16.19 -6.32 -20.14
C GLU A 341 -15.55 -6.00 -18.77
N PRO A 342 -14.57 -5.07 -18.71
CA PRO A 342 -13.93 -4.72 -17.45
C PRO A 342 -14.94 -4.18 -16.43
N ARG A 343 -14.83 -4.67 -15.19
CA ARG A 343 -15.60 -4.24 -14.04
C ARG A 343 -14.70 -3.42 -13.12
N LEU A 344 -15.04 -2.16 -12.93
CA LEU A 344 -14.31 -1.21 -12.12
C LEU A 344 -15.02 -1.10 -10.75
N TYR A 345 -14.39 -1.67 -9.73
CA TYR A 345 -14.87 -1.69 -8.35
C TYR A 345 -14.27 -0.50 -7.59
N PHE A 346 -15.08 0.52 -7.33
CA PHE A 346 -14.71 1.64 -6.46
C PHE A 346 -15.14 1.33 -5.04
N ASN A 347 -14.28 1.53 -4.04
CA ASN A 347 -14.67 1.44 -2.62
C ASN A 347 -15.43 2.67 -2.10
N TYR A 348 -15.58 3.71 -2.93
CA TYR A 348 -16.39 4.90 -2.67
C TYR A 348 -17.30 5.22 -3.85
N ASN A 349 -18.41 5.88 -3.56
CA ASN A 349 -19.28 6.45 -4.58
C ASN A 349 -18.85 7.91 -4.86
N ILE A 350 -17.88 8.09 -5.77
CA ILE A 350 -17.29 9.39 -6.13
C ILE A 350 -17.93 9.98 -7.40
N GLU A 351 -17.77 11.29 -7.64
CA GLU A 351 -18.31 11.95 -8.82
C GLU A 351 -17.89 11.26 -10.13
N LEU A 352 -16.60 10.98 -10.28
CA LEU A 352 -16.05 10.29 -11.45
C LEU A 352 -16.73 8.92 -11.73
N SER A 353 -16.99 8.12 -10.68
CA SER A 353 -17.66 6.83 -10.84
C SER A 353 -19.09 6.98 -11.39
N ARG A 354 -19.80 8.07 -11.03
CA ARG A 354 -21.12 8.38 -11.57
C ARG A 354 -21.04 8.90 -13.00
N GLU A 355 -20.06 9.75 -13.30
CA GLU A 355 -19.85 10.27 -14.65
C GLU A 355 -19.59 9.14 -15.66
N LEU A 356 -18.82 8.12 -15.27
CA LEU A 356 -18.52 6.96 -16.11
C LEU A 356 -19.75 6.09 -16.44
N THR A 357 -20.86 6.23 -15.72
CA THR A 357 -22.12 5.55 -16.07
C THR A 357 -22.92 6.23 -17.19
N ALA A 358 -22.46 7.39 -17.66
CA ALA A 358 -23.12 8.11 -18.74
C ALA A 358 -23.11 7.27 -20.03
N GLN A 359 -24.25 7.21 -20.72
CA GLN A 359 -24.44 6.43 -21.94
C GLN A 359 -23.36 6.68 -23.00
N SER A 360 -22.84 7.92 -23.09
CA SER A 360 -21.79 8.29 -24.04
C SER A 360 -20.50 7.47 -23.92
N TYR A 361 -20.16 6.96 -22.72
CA TYR A 361 -19.01 6.06 -22.56
C TYR A 361 -19.34 4.62 -23.00
N HIS A 362 -20.60 4.24 -22.92
CA HIS A 362 -21.09 2.88 -23.20
C HIS A 362 -21.55 2.66 -24.65
N ASP A 363 -21.53 3.71 -25.47
CA ASP A 363 -21.87 3.60 -26.90
C ASP A 363 -20.80 2.79 -27.68
N ASP A 364 -19.53 2.95 -27.29
CA ASP A 364 -18.39 2.31 -27.95
C ASP A 364 -17.68 1.25 -27.09
N PHE A 365 -17.93 1.22 -25.77
CA PHE A 365 -17.23 0.35 -24.82
C PHE A 365 -18.17 -0.36 -23.85
N GLU A 366 -17.99 -1.67 -23.71
CA GLU A 366 -18.72 -2.49 -22.74
C GLU A 366 -17.90 -2.60 -21.44
N PHE A 367 -18.38 -2.00 -20.35
CA PHE A 367 -17.75 -2.07 -19.03
C PHE A 367 -18.79 -1.81 -17.93
N GLU A 368 -18.46 -2.16 -16.69
CA GLU A 368 -19.35 -1.98 -15.53
C GLU A 368 -18.66 -1.13 -14.45
N ILE A 369 -19.41 -0.19 -13.86
CA ILE A 369 -19.00 0.55 -12.67
C ILE A 369 -19.73 0.00 -11.46
N ILE A 370 -18.98 -0.46 -10.46
CA ILE A 370 -19.52 -1.05 -9.24
C ILE A 370 -19.05 -0.20 -8.06
N THR A 371 -20.01 0.27 -7.26
CA THR A 371 -19.78 1.15 -6.11
C THR A 371 -20.41 0.55 -4.85
N PRO A 372 -19.97 0.93 -3.64
CA PRO A 372 -20.51 0.39 -2.41
C PRO A 372 -21.97 0.81 -2.18
N VAL A 373 -22.70 -0.04 -1.45
CA VAL A 373 -23.98 0.34 -0.87
C VAL A 373 -23.73 0.88 0.53
N GLY A 374 -23.90 2.20 0.71
CA GLY A 374 -23.59 2.87 1.98
C GLY A 374 -22.10 3.13 2.18
N GLU A 375 -21.66 3.16 3.44
CA GLU A 375 -20.31 3.63 3.82
C GLU A 375 -19.34 2.50 4.19
N GLN A 376 -19.65 1.24 3.88
CA GLN A 376 -18.87 0.06 4.36
C GLN A 376 -17.71 -0.38 3.45
N GLY A 377 -17.42 0.39 2.39
CA GLY A 377 -16.48 -0.03 1.35
C GLY A 377 -17.09 -1.10 0.43
N ILE A 378 -16.25 -1.77 -0.35
CA ILE A 378 -16.69 -2.74 -1.37
C ILE A 378 -16.06 -4.11 -1.16
N THR A 379 -16.84 -5.15 -1.40
CA THR A 379 -16.42 -6.55 -1.33
C THR A 379 -16.54 -7.19 -2.69
N ILE A 380 -15.52 -7.94 -3.11
CA ILE A 380 -15.53 -8.80 -4.28
C ILE A 380 -15.21 -10.25 -3.88
N THR A 381 -15.84 -11.20 -4.55
CA THR A 381 -15.51 -12.63 -4.46
C THR A 381 -15.09 -13.12 -5.83
N ILE A 382 -13.93 -13.80 -5.88
CA ILE A 382 -13.32 -14.34 -7.09
C ILE A 382 -13.14 -15.86 -7.03
#